data_AF-A0A328BTR2-F1
#
_entry.id   AF-A0A328BTR2-F1
#
_cell.length_a   1.000
_cell.length_b   1.000
_cell.length_c   1.000
_cell.angle_alpha   90.00
_cell.angle_beta   90.00
_cell.angle_gamma   90.00
#
_symmetry.space_group_name_H-M   'P 1'
#
loop_
_entity.id
_entity.type
_entity.pdbx_description
1 polymer ?
#
loop_
_entity_poly.entity_id
_entity_poly.type
_entity_poly.pdbx_seq_one_letter_code
_entity_poly.pdbx_strand_id
1 'polypeptide(L)'
;MLQLMTTKRIGRRQFHFTVQGGSFHEVVAEYDRLSFPDVAACGLCGSDNLDLTSRVAQDKFKYTSVKCLDCRGDLTFGKMQRDDQTVFLRRRESGELDWQAWKKGE
;
A
#
# COMPACT_ATOMS: atom_id res chain seq x y z
N MET A 1 15.28 -22.78 -0.36
CA MET A 1 14.66 -21.45 -0.49
C MET A 1 13.29 -21.63 -1.11
N LEU A 2 12.24 -21.26 -0.38
CA LEU A 2 10.86 -21.34 -0.82
C LEU A 2 10.39 -19.96 -1.29
N GLN A 3 9.44 -19.94 -2.22
CA GLN A 3 8.91 -18.72 -2.80
C GLN A 3 7.38 -18.81 -2.90
N LEU A 4 6.70 -17.69 -2.67
CA LEU A 4 5.27 -17.53 -2.89
C LEU A 4 5.03 -16.26 -3.71
N MET A 5 4.24 -16.38 -4.77
CA MET A 5 3.79 -15.23 -5.55
C MET A 5 2.39 -14.83 -5.09
N THR A 6 2.20 -13.56 -4.77
CA THR A 6 0.90 -12.97 -4.49
C THR A 6 0.63 -11.82 -5.44
N THR A 7 -0.63 -11.67 -5.85
CA THR A 7 -1.07 -10.58 -6.71
C THR A 7 -1.99 -9.66 -5.92
N LYS A 8 -1.83 -8.35 -6.06
CA LYS A 8 -2.75 -7.34 -5.54
C LYS A 8 -3.26 -6.49 -6.70
N ARG A 9 -4.56 -6.23 -6.73
CA ARG A 9 -5.17 -5.32 -7.69
C ARG A 9 -5.26 -3.92 -7.09
N ILE A 10 -4.73 -2.94 -7.82
CA ILE A 10 -4.79 -1.53 -7.46
C ILE A 10 -5.33 -0.78 -8.68
N GLY A 11 -6.59 -0.39 -8.60
CA GLY A 11 -7.34 0.18 -9.71
C GLY A 11 -7.51 -0.82 -10.84
N ARG A 12 -7.14 -0.37 -12.04
CA ARG A 12 -7.03 -1.21 -13.24
C ARG A 12 -5.73 -2.01 -13.36
N ARG A 13 -4.75 -1.80 -12.47
CA ARG A 13 -3.44 -2.44 -12.53
C ARG A 13 -3.35 -3.66 -11.59
N GLN A 14 -2.54 -4.64 -11.97
CA GLN A 14 -2.15 -5.75 -11.11
C GLN A 14 -0.68 -5.62 -10.72
N PHE A 15 -0.38 -5.86 -9.46
CA PHE A 15 0.96 -5.83 -8.90
C PHE A 15 1.29 -7.23 -8.37
N HIS A 16 2.36 -7.81 -8.89
CA HIS A 16 2.85 -9.12 -8.48
C HIS A 16 3.99 -8.94 -7.48
N PHE A 17 3.85 -9.57 -6.32
CA PHE A 17 4.87 -9.60 -5.28
C PHE A 17 5.35 -11.04 -5.13
N THR A 18 6.66 -11.22 -5.09
CA THR A 18 7.28 -12.50 -4.77
C THR A 18 7.89 -12.39 -3.38
N VAL A 19 7.37 -13.17 -2.43
CA VAL A 19 7.95 -13.31 -1.10
C VAL A 19 8.80 -14.57 -1.04
N GLN A 20 9.90 -14.53 -0.29
CA GLN A 20 10.89 -15.62 -0.23
C GLN A 20 11.33 -15.87 1.21
N GLY A 21 11.67 -17.11 1.53
CA GLY A 21 12.10 -17.51 2.87
C GLY A 21 12.88 -18.82 2.87
N GLY A 22 13.60 -19.07 3.97
CA GLY A 22 14.34 -20.31 4.21
C GLY A 22 13.43 -21.47 4.57
N SER A 23 12.30 -21.18 5.23
CA SER A 23 11.29 -22.15 5.67
C SER A 23 9.88 -21.77 5.22
N PHE A 24 8.93 -22.70 5.31
CA PHE A 24 7.53 -22.42 5.00
C PHE A 24 6.95 -21.35 5.93
N HIS A 25 7.31 -21.41 7.22
CA HIS A 25 6.89 -20.42 8.21
C HIS A 25 7.34 -19.00 7.84
N GLU A 26 8.60 -18.82 7.44
CA GLU A 26 9.12 -17.51 7.01
C GLU A 26 8.39 -16.97 5.78
N VAL A 27 8.15 -17.81 4.76
CA VAL A 27 7.42 -17.39 3.55
C VAL A 27 6.01 -16.90 3.88
N VAL A 28 5.29 -17.62 4.75
CA VAL A 28 3.95 -17.23 5.18
C VAL A 28 4.00 -15.96 6.04
N ALA A 29 4.98 -15.81 6.94
CA ALA A 29 5.15 -14.61 7.73
C ALA A 29 5.43 -13.37 6.86
N GLU A 30 6.28 -13.48 5.83
CA GLU A 30 6.53 -12.38 4.87
C GLU A 30 5.29 -12.07 4.02
N TYR A 31 4.50 -13.09 3.67
CA TYR A 31 3.22 -12.90 3.00
C TYR A 31 2.23 -12.12 3.88
N ASP A 32 2.10 -12.49 5.16
CA ASP A 32 1.18 -11.85 6.10
C ASP A 32 1.53 -10.38 6.35
N ARG A 33 2.80 -10.00 6.20
CA ARG A 33 3.24 -8.58 6.27
C ARG A 33 2.67 -7.72 5.14
N LEU A 34 2.29 -8.30 4.00
CA LEU A 34 1.55 -7.62 2.93
C LEU A 34 0.04 -7.55 3.25
N SER A 35 -0.26 -7.01 4.44
CA SER A 35 -1.57 -6.99 5.09
C SER A 35 -2.49 -5.88 4.55
N PHE A 36 -2.71 -5.88 3.24
CA PHE A 36 -3.66 -4.97 2.62
C PHE A 36 -4.52 -5.66 1.55
N PRO A 37 -5.81 -5.29 1.45
CA PRO A 37 -6.68 -5.79 0.40
C PRO A 37 -6.40 -5.11 -0.94
N ASP A 38 -7.03 -5.62 -1.99
CA ASP A 38 -7.13 -4.91 -3.27
C ASP A 38 -7.81 -3.55 -3.09
N VAL A 39 -7.41 -2.58 -3.91
CA VAL A 39 -7.96 -1.22 -3.91
C VAL A 39 -8.60 -0.98 -5.27
N ALA A 40 -9.93 -1.09 -5.36
CA ALA A 40 -10.63 -1.03 -6.64
C ALA A 40 -10.64 0.37 -7.30
N ALA A 41 -10.77 1.43 -6.49
CA ALA A 41 -10.92 2.80 -6.97
C ALA A 41 -10.46 3.83 -5.94
N CYS A 42 -10.24 5.07 -6.39
CA CYS A 42 -9.94 6.19 -5.52
C CYS A 42 -11.14 6.53 -4.64
N GLY A 43 -10.95 6.57 -3.33
CA GLY A 43 -12.00 6.94 -2.38
C GLY A 43 -12.42 8.42 -2.41
N LEU A 44 -11.78 9.25 -3.23
CA LEU A 44 -12.11 10.68 -3.37
C LEU A 44 -12.87 10.99 -4.65
N CYS A 45 -12.44 10.45 -5.79
CA CYS A 45 -13.00 10.78 -7.10
C CYS A 45 -13.57 9.57 -7.86
N GLY A 46 -13.48 8.36 -7.30
CA GLY A 46 -13.99 7.13 -7.92
C GLY A 46 -13.17 6.58 -9.09
N SER A 47 -12.08 7.24 -9.50
CA SER A 47 -11.22 6.77 -10.59
C SER A 47 -10.50 5.46 -10.25
N ASP A 48 -10.40 4.56 -11.22
CA ASP A 48 -9.57 3.33 -11.15
C ASP A 48 -8.14 3.54 -11.66
N ASN A 49 -7.77 4.77 -12.06
CA ASN A 49 -6.44 5.13 -12.52
C ASN A 49 -5.48 5.32 -11.35
N LEU A 50 -5.21 4.22 -10.65
CA LEU A 50 -4.40 4.17 -9.44
C LEU A 50 -3.03 3.56 -9.70
N ASP A 51 -2.01 4.06 -9.01
CA ASP A 51 -0.65 3.54 -9.07
C ASP A 51 -0.07 3.29 -7.68
N LEU A 52 0.88 2.37 -7.56
CA LEU A 52 1.62 2.11 -6.32
C LEU A 52 2.95 2.85 -6.38
N THR A 53 3.16 3.78 -5.46
CA THR A 53 4.33 4.68 -5.51
C THR A 53 5.13 4.62 -4.21
N SER A 54 6.44 4.81 -4.32
CA SER A 54 7.35 4.99 -3.20
C SER A 54 8.00 6.37 -3.25
N ARG A 55 8.06 7.07 -2.13
CA ARG A 55 8.73 8.38 -2.01
C ARG A 55 9.57 8.47 -0.74
N VAL A 56 10.63 9.25 -0.80
CA VAL A 56 11.43 9.64 0.37
C VAL A 56 11.16 11.12 0.65
N ALA A 57 10.74 11.45 1.86
CA ALA A 57 10.53 12.83 2.30
C ALA A 57 11.62 13.24 3.30
N GLN A 58 12.10 14.48 3.18
CA GLN A 58 13.14 15.04 4.06
C GLN A 58 14.39 14.13 4.16
N ASP A 59 14.72 13.42 3.06
CA ASP A 59 15.83 12.47 2.95
C ASP A 59 15.88 11.35 4.02
N LYS A 60 14.80 11.17 4.79
CA LYS A 60 14.76 10.25 5.93
C LYS A 60 13.53 9.36 5.94
N PHE A 61 12.38 9.92 5.61
CA PHE A 61 11.10 9.23 5.79
C PHE A 61 10.68 8.55 4.50
N LYS A 62 10.71 7.22 4.50
CA LYS A 62 10.26 6.38 3.39
C LYS A 62 8.76 6.13 3.50
N TYR A 63 8.02 6.48 2.46
CA TYR A 63 6.59 6.25 2.35
C TYR A 63 6.28 5.43 1.11
N THR A 64 5.37 4.48 1.27
CA THR A 64 4.68 3.81 0.16
C THR A 64 3.24 4.26 0.19
N SER A 65 2.64 4.52 -0.97
CA SER A 65 1.24 4.94 -1.08
C SER A 65 0.59 4.46 -2.36
N VAL A 66 -0.73 4.31 -2.32
CA VAL A 66 -1.55 4.23 -3.53
C VAL A 66 -1.90 5.66 -3.94
N LYS A 67 -1.54 6.04 -5.17
CA LYS A 67 -1.76 7.38 -5.71
C LYS A 67 -2.80 7.34 -6.81
N CYS A 68 -3.80 8.22 -6.73
CA CYS A 68 -4.71 8.46 -7.84
C CYS A 68 -4.03 9.38 -8.86
N LEU A 69 -3.95 8.95 -10.12
CA LEU A 69 -3.31 9.74 -11.17
C LEU A 69 -4.23 10.84 -11.73
N ASP A 70 -5.54 10.77 -11.46
CA ASP A 70 -6.52 11.75 -11.94
C ASP A 70 -6.69 12.93 -10.98
N CYS A 71 -7.02 12.67 -9.70
CA CYS A 71 -7.21 13.73 -8.70
C CYS A 71 -5.97 13.99 -7.83
N ARG A 72 -4.90 13.21 -8.02
CA ARG A 72 -3.65 13.28 -7.23
C ARG A 72 -3.78 12.92 -5.75
N GLY A 73 -4.95 12.42 -5.33
CA GLY A 73 -5.17 11.92 -3.97
C GLY A 73 -4.22 10.78 -3.62
N ASP A 74 -3.90 10.66 -2.34
CA ASP A 74 -2.93 9.69 -1.82
C ASP A 74 -3.56 8.85 -0.70
N LEU A 75 -3.34 7.55 -0.73
CA LEU A 75 -3.64 6.62 0.36
C LEU A 75 -2.32 6.02 0.85
N THR A 76 -1.80 6.60 1.93
CA THR A 76 -0.49 6.23 2.47
C THR A 76 -0.59 4.94 3.30
N PHE A 77 0.40 4.06 3.14
CA PHE A 77 0.54 2.87 3.98
C PHE A 77 0.98 3.25 5.40
N GLY A 78 0.35 2.62 6.40
CA GLY A 78 0.81 2.62 7.78
C GLY A 78 1.89 1.56 7.99
N LYS A 79 2.62 1.73 9.09
CA LYS A 79 3.55 0.74 9.65
C LYS A 79 3.17 0.52 11.11
N MET A 80 3.26 -0.71 11.59
CA MET A 80 2.99 -0.95 13.00
C MET A 80 4.14 -0.41 13.85
N GLN A 81 3.83 0.16 15.01
CA GLN A 81 4.86 0.75 15.87
C GLN A 81 5.82 -0.30 16.46
N ARG A 82 5.34 -1.55 16.60
CA ARG A 82 6.11 -2.70 17.10
C ARG A 82 6.78 -3.51 16.00
N ASP A 83 6.35 -3.35 14.75
CA ASP A 83 6.87 -4.04 13.57
C ASP A 83 6.76 -3.12 12.33
N ASP A 84 7.90 -2.62 11.89
CA ASP A 84 7.97 -1.68 10.77
C ASP A 84 7.97 -2.37 9.39
N GLN A 85 7.94 -3.71 9.37
CA GLN A 85 7.88 -4.54 8.17
C GLN A 85 6.44 -4.84 7.75
N THR A 86 5.51 -4.96 8.70
CA THR A 86 4.09 -5.13 8.40
C THR A 86 3.49 -3.83 7.86
N VAL A 87 2.95 -3.88 6.64
CA VAL A 87 2.31 -2.73 5.98
C VAL A 87 0.81 -2.93 5.88
N PHE A 88 0.06 -1.85 6.10
CA PHE A 88 -1.40 -1.82 5.98
C PHE A 88 -1.87 -0.50 5.37
N LEU A 89 -3.03 -0.48 4.72
CA LEU A 89 -3.63 0.77 4.28
C LEU A 89 -4.24 1.50 5.48
N ARG A 90 -3.88 2.78 5.67
CA ARG A 90 -4.43 3.58 6.77
C ARG A 90 -5.95 3.69 6.66
N ARG A 91 -6.61 3.62 7.81
CA ARG A 91 -8.06 3.80 7.94
C ARG A 91 -8.33 4.93 8.92
N ARG A 92 -9.45 5.60 8.70
CA ARG A 92 -10.01 6.58 9.64
C ARG A 92 -10.67 5.86 10.81
N GLU A 93 -11.00 6.60 11.85
CA GLU A 93 -11.78 6.08 12.99
C GLU A 93 -13.13 5.51 12.55
N SER A 94 -13.71 6.01 11.45
CA SER A 94 -14.92 5.47 10.82
C SER A 94 -14.72 4.10 10.15
N GLY A 95 -13.48 3.59 10.05
CA GLY A 95 -13.14 2.33 9.38
C GLY A 95 -12.88 2.44 7.88
N GLU A 96 -13.21 3.57 7.26
CA GLU A 96 -12.96 3.84 5.84
C GLU A 96 -11.47 4.07 5.55
N LEU A 97 -11.05 3.78 4.31
CA LEU A 97 -9.68 4.06 3.86
C LEU A 97 -9.39 5.56 3.95
N ASP A 98 -8.27 5.91 4.57
CA ASP A 98 -7.90 7.28 4.84
C ASP A 98 -7.25 7.95 3.63
N TRP A 99 -8.06 8.18 2.59
CA TRP A 99 -7.62 8.94 1.42
C TRP A 99 -7.41 10.41 1.78
N GLN A 100 -6.25 10.92 1.36
CA GLN A 100 -5.83 12.30 1.54
C GLN A 100 -5.94 13.03 0.20
N ALA A 101 -6.71 14.12 0.18
CA ALA A 101 -6.83 14.96 -1.00
C ALA A 101 -5.51 15.68 -1.29
N TRP A 102 -5.18 15.84 -2.57
CA TRP A 102 -4.02 16.64 -2.94
C TRP A 102 -4.26 18.10 -2.57
N LYS A 103 -3.53 18.57 -1.56
CA LYS A 103 -3.43 20.00 -1.26
C LYS A 103 -2.23 20.54 -2.04
N LYS A 104 -2.49 21.41 -3.00
CA LYS A 104 -1.42 22.21 -3.61
C LYS A 104 -0.90 23.09 -2.46
N GLY A 105 0.36 22.90 -2.07
CA GLY A 105 0.99 23.77 -1.08
C GLY A 105 0.85 25.21 -1.55
N GLU A 106 0.32 26.07 -0.68
CA GLU A 106 0.42 27.52 -0.83
C GLU A 106 1.88 27.97 -0.86
#